data_AF-A0A7X7UPG8-F1
#
_entry.id   AF-A0A7X7UPG8-F1
#
_cell.length_a   1.000
_cell.length_b   1.000
_cell.length_c   1.000
_cell.angle_alpha   90.00
_cell.angle_beta   90.00
_cell.angle_gamma   90.00
#
_symmetry.space_group_name_H-M   'P 1'
#
loop_
_entity.id
_entity.type
_entity.pdbx_description
1 polymer ?
#
loop_
_entity_poly.entity_id
_entity_poly.type
_entity_poly.pdbx_seq_one_letter_code
_entity_poly.pdbx_strand_id
1 'polypeptide(L)'
;MFGKRSDGKKIKTINPFFKIIPHIMFERNDASNAMNLKVNCETLDTYIASKRKENISVNYMHIIIASIVRIFALRPQLNRFVMNGRLYKRNKIYVSFSVKKRLRDDAEETSIKLEFEGTENIFEVKEKVDESIREACSPQQDTSASKIAKIFSFLPNFFLKYSVRFLKFLDRHGMLPKSIIKASPFHTSCFLTNLKSIHMNYIFHHLYNFGTTGMFVSMGKEAMEPIVNRNGKIVPAKIMNFGIVADERLCDGLYHANSLRLFKRIVENPSMLEEKLDAPVPDID
;
A
#
# COMPACT_ATOMS: atom_id res chain seq x y z
N MET A 1 1.84 27.95 7.30
CA MET A 1 0.53 27.72 7.93
C MET A 1 0.59 26.41 8.70
N PHE A 2 0.85 26.46 10.01
CA PHE A 2 1.10 25.27 10.83
C PHE A 2 -0.07 24.27 10.79
N GLY A 3 0.24 22.99 10.63
CA GLY A 3 -0.77 21.92 10.65
C GLY A 3 -1.57 21.69 9.36
N LYS A 4 -1.37 22.48 8.29
CA LYS A 4 -1.87 22.15 6.94
C LYS A 4 -0.84 21.26 6.23
N ARG A 5 -1.30 20.18 5.61
CA ARG A 5 -0.44 19.24 4.88
C ARG A 5 -0.84 19.18 3.40
N SER A 6 0.09 18.80 2.53
CA SER A 6 -0.20 18.64 1.10
C SER A 6 -0.78 17.29 0.74
N ASP A 7 -0.56 16.26 1.54
CA ASP A 7 -1.01 14.89 1.33
C ASP A 7 -2.38 14.58 1.97
N GLY A 8 -2.93 15.48 2.79
CA GLY A 8 -4.24 15.26 3.39
C GLY A 8 -4.83 16.44 4.16
N LYS A 9 -6.10 16.31 4.52
CA LYS A 9 -6.89 17.28 5.29
C LYS A 9 -7.17 16.71 6.68
N LYS A 10 -7.04 17.54 7.70
CA LYS A 10 -7.32 17.15 9.09
C LYS A 10 -8.81 16.87 9.25
N ILE A 11 -9.14 15.72 9.85
CA ILE A 11 -10.52 15.36 10.20
C ILE A 11 -10.90 16.11 11.49
N LYS A 12 -12.02 16.84 11.45
CA LYS A 12 -12.53 17.64 12.58
C LYS A 12 -13.66 16.93 13.33
N THR A 13 -14.43 16.11 12.64
CA THR A 13 -15.66 15.45 13.12
C THR A 13 -15.41 14.00 13.57
N ILE A 14 -14.15 13.64 13.84
CA ILE A 14 -13.79 12.29 14.26
C ILE A 14 -14.39 11.95 15.64
N ASN A 15 -14.85 10.71 15.80
CA ASN A 15 -15.33 10.19 17.08
C ASN A 15 -14.27 10.41 18.19
N PRO A 16 -14.67 10.85 19.40
CA PRO A 16 -13.75 11.08 20.52
C PRO A 16 -12.78 9.92 20.81
N PHE A 17 -13.22 8.68 20.65
CA PHE A 17 -12.38 7.49 20.83
C PHE A 17 -11.16 7.50 19.90
N PHE A 18 -11.39 7.67 18.60
CA PHE A 18 -10.30 7.77 17.59
C PHE A 18 -9.48 9.05 17.69
N LYS A 19 -10.00 10.08 18.37
CA LYS A 19 -9.22 11.28 18.70
C LYS A 19 -8.18 11.01 19.80
N ILE A 20 -8.50 10.15 20.77
CA ILE A 20 -7.64 9.87 21.92
C ILE A 20 -6.59 8.80 21.60
N ILE A 21 -6.94 7.77 20.82
CA ILE A 21 -6.06 6.64 20.50
C ILE A 21 -4.63 7.07 20.06
N PRO A 22 -4.43 8.04 19.15
CA PRO A 22 -3.10 8.54 18.77
C PRO A 22 -2.23 9.11 19.91
N HIS A 23 -2.84 9.39 21.06
CA HIS A 23 -2.17 9.86 22.28
C HIS A 23 -1.92 8.73 23.30
N ILE A 24 -2.42 7.52 23.02
CA ILE A 24 -2.12 6.30 23.77
C ILE A 24 -1.05 5.50 23.02
N MET A 25 -1.22 5.36 21.70
CA MET A 25 -0.28 4.70 20.79
C MET A 25 0.46 5.76 19.97
N PHE A 26 1.63 6.17 20.49
CA PHE A 26 2.37 7.31 19.99
C PHE A 26 3.11 7.01 18.69
N GLU A 27 3.66 5.80 18.57
CA GLU A 27 4.41 5.39 17.40
C GLU A 27 3.47 4.77 16.37
N ARG A 28 3.97 4.17 15.29
CA ARG A 28 3.10 3.47 14.31
C ARG A 28 3.36 1.96 14.34
N ASN A 29 4.60 1.58 14.61
CA ASN A 29 4.97 0.21 14.88
C ASN A 29 4.25 -0.38 16.12
N ASP A 30 3.98 0.42 17.16
CA ASP A 30 3.23 0.01 18.36
C ASP A 30 1.73 -0.17 18.07
N ALA A 31 1.16 0.63 17.15
CA ALA A 31 -0.23 0.61 16.72
C ALA A 31 -0.54 -0.37 15.57
N SER A 32 0.32 -1.37 15.38
CA SER A 32 0.26 -2.28 14.22
C SER A 32 -0.57 -3.52 14.53
N ASN A 33 -1.67 -3.72 13.80
CA ASN A 33 -2.43 -4.97 13.81
C ASN A 33 -2.10 -5.80 12.58
N ALA A 34 -1.75 -7.06 12.79
CA ALA A 34 -1.32 -7.99 11.75
C ALA A 34 -2.37 -9.08 11.49
N MET A 35 -2.51 -9.49 10.23
CA MET A 35 -3.37 -10.62 9.85
C MET A 35 -2.91 -11.30 8.57
N ASN A 36 -3.13 -12.62 8.50
CA ASN A 36 -2.98 -13.38 7.28
C ASN A 36 -4.30 -13.37 6.48
N LEU A 37 -4.23 -13.05 5.20
CA LEU A 37 -5.33 -13.22 4.26
C LEU A 37 -4.96 -14.28 3.21
N LYS A 38 -5.78 -15.34 3.12
CA LYS A 38 -5.65 -16.40 2.11
C LYS A 38 -6.60 -16.15 0.94
N VAL A 39 -6.06 -16.18 -0.28
CA VAL A 39 -6.79 -16.02 -1.55
C VAL A 39 -6.59 -17.25 -2.41
N ASN A 40 -7.68 -17.80 -2.95
CA ASN A 40 -7.58 -18.84 -3.97
C ASN A 40 -7.19 -18.21 -5.32
N CYS A 41 -6.08 -18.67 -5.90
CA CYS A 41 -5.54 -18.16 -7.15
C CYS A 41 -6.29 -18.63 -8.40
N GLU A 42 -7.17 -19.63 -8.30
CA GLU A 42 -7.86 -20.23 -9.45
C GLU A 42 -8.61 -19.20 -10.31
N THR A 43 -9.35 -18.28 -9.67
CA THR A 43 -10.08 -17.22 -10.38
C THR A 43 -9.13 -16.18 -10.98
N LEU A 44 -8.02 -15.87 -10.30
CA LEU A 44 -6.99 -14.97 -10.80
C LEU A 44 -6.27 -15.57 -12.01
N ASP A 45 -5.90 -16.84 -11.96
CA ASP A 45 -5.25 -17.56 -13.05
C ASP A 45 -6.16 -17.64 -14.28
N THR A 46 -7.44 -17.94 -14.07
CA THR A 46 -8.45 -17.98 -15.14
C THR A 46 -8.63 -16.60 -15.78
N TYR A 47 -8.70 -15.55 -14.96
CA TYR A 47 -8.78 -14.17 -15.43
C TYR A 47 -7.54 -13.73 -16.24
N ILE A 48 -6.34 -14.03 -15.72
CA ILE A 48 -5.08 -13.74 -16.41
C ILE A 48 -5.03 -14.48 -17.76
N ALA A 49 -5.44 -15.75 -17.77
CA ALA A 49 -5.47 -16.55 -18.99
C ALA A 49 -6.49 -16.03 -20.02
N SER A 50 -7.68 -15.58 -19.58
CA SER A 50 -8.68 -15.00 -20.48
C SER A 50 -8.19 -13.69 -21.09
N LYS A 51 -7.65 -12.78 -20.27
CA LYS A 51 -7.10 -11.50 -20.76
C LYS A 51 -5.89 -11.69 -21.66
N ARG A 52 -5.07 -12.73 -21.44
CA ARG A 52 -3.99 -13.08 -22.36
C ARG A 52 -4.51 -13.47 -23.75
N LYS A 53 -5.66 -14.14 -23.86
CA LYS A 53 -6.30 -14.44 -25.16
C LYS A 53 -6.80 -13.18 -25.87
N GLU A 54 -7.14 -12.14 -25.11
CA GLU A 54 -7.49 -10.80 -25.61
C GLU A 54 -6.24 -9.93 -25.93
N ASN A 55 -5.02 -10.50 -25.87
CA ASN A 55 -3.74 -9.80 -25.99
C ASN A 55 -3.47 -8.75 -24.88
N ILE A 56 -4.14 -8.87 -23.74
CA ILE A 56 -3.94 -7.98 -22.58
C ILE A 56 -3.11 -8.73 -21.52
N SER A 57 -1.89 -8.26 -21.27
CA SER A 57 -0.97 -8.87 -20.30
C SER A 57 -1.22 -8.41 -18.86
N VAL A 58 -2.17 -9.03 -18.15
CA VAL A 58 -2.41 -8.79 -16.72
C VAL A 58 -1.63 -9.81 -15.86
N ASN A 59 -1.10 -9.39 -14.72
CA ASN A 59 -0.45 -10.28 -13.74
C ASN A 59 -1.06 -10.09 -12.34
N TYR A 60 -0.61 -10.89 -11.37
CA TYR A 60 -1.03 -10.79 -9.97
C TYR A 60 -0.84 -9.39 -9.37
N MET A 61 0.32 -8.74 -9.60
CA MET A 61 0.57 -7.39 -9.08
C MET A 61 -0.45 -6.38 -9.58
N HIS A 62 -0.84 -6.44 -10.86
CA HIS A 62 -1.85 -5.55 -11.44
C HIS A 62 -3.21 -5.73 -10.75
N ILE A 63 -3.64 -6.98 -10.56
CA ILE A 63 -4.90 -7.30 -9.87
C ILE A 63 -4.85 -6.80 -8.42
N ILE A 64 -3.76 -7.05 -7.70
CA ILE A 64 -3.64 -6.67 -6.29
C ILE A 64 -3.57 -5.16 -6.11
N ILE A 65 -2.78 -4.43 -6.90
CA ILE A 65 -2.75 -2.96 -6.83
C ILE A 65 -4.10 -2.38 -7.19
N ALA A 66 -4.76 -2.86 -8.25
CA ALA A 66 -6.11 -2.40 -8.62
C ALA A 66 -7.14 -2.69 -7.52
N SER A 67 -7.04 -3.84 -6.86
CA SER A 67 -7.87 -4.21 -5.71
C SER A 67 -7.63 -3.31 -4.49
N ILE A 68 -6.37 -2.94 -4.22
CA ILE A 68 -5.99 -1.99 -3.18
C ILE A 68 -6.58 -0.61 -3.50
N VAL A 69 -6.43 -0.13 -4.72
CA VAL A 69 -7.01 1.17 -5.13
C VAL A 69 -8.53 1.14 -4.96
N ARG A 70 -9.20 0.09 -5.44
CA ARG A 70 -10.66 -0.06 -5.32
C ARG A 70 -11.12 -0.11 -3.87
N ILE A 71 -10.46 -0.87 -3.00
CA ILE A 71 -10.91 -0.96 -1.60
C ILE A 71 -10.71 0.35 -0.85
N PHE A 72 -9.62 1.09 -1.11
CA PHE A 72 -9.41 2.40 -0.48
C PHE A 72 -10.42 3.44 -0.97
N ALA A 73 -10.87 3.35 -2.22
CA ALA A 73 -11.92 4.20 -2.77
C ALA A 73 -13.30 3.89 -2.17
N LEU A 74 -13.61 2.61 -1.95
CA LEU A 74 -14.90 2.17 -1.36
C LEU A 74 -14.93 2.29 0.17
N ARG A 75 -13.76 2.28 0.83
CA ARG A 75 -13.61 2.24 2.29
C ARG A 75 -12.70 3.39 2.75
N PRO A 76 -13.19 4.65 2.75
CA PRO A 76 -12.38 5.84 2.96
C PRO A 76 -11.60 5.87 4.28
N GLN A 77 -12.08 5.22 5.34
CA GLN A 77 -11.34 5.18 6.62
C GLN A 77 -9.97 4.50 6.51
N LEU A 78 -9.80 3.54 5.58
CA LEU A 78 -8.49 2.94 5.30
C LEU A 78 -7.50 3.95 4.71
N ASN A 79 -8.01 4.97 4.01
CA ASN A 79 -7.18 6.00 3.37
C ASN A 79 -6.82 7.16 4.33
N ARG A 80 -7.01 6.98 5.64
CA ARG A 80 -6.62 7.95 6.68
C ARG A 80 -5.18 7.74 7.14
N PHE A 81 -4.61 8.73 7.82
CA PHE A 81 -3.34 8.59 8.53
C PHE A 81 -3.31 9.43 9.80
N VAL A 82 -2.48 9.00 10.75
CA VAL A 82 -2.18 9.74 11.96
C VAL A 82 -0.87 10.50 11.77
N MET A 83 -0.89 11.79 12.13
CA MET A 83 0.32 12.60 12.27
C MET A 83 0.20 13.52 13.48
N ASN A 84 1.18 13.46 14.37
CA ASN A 84 1.25 14.32 15.56
C ASN A 84 -0.05 14.33 16.39
N GLY A 85 -0.58 13.13 16.68
CA GLY A 85 -1.81 12.94 17.44
C GLY A 85 -3.11 13.30 16.71
N ARG A 86 -3.06 13.57 15.41
CA ARG A 86 -4.24 14.04 14.63
C ARG A 86 -4.49 13.11 13.46
N LEU A 87 -5.77 12.82 13.22
CA LEU A 87 -6.20 12.08 12.03
C LEU A 87 -6.38 13.01 10.83
N TYR A 88 -5.95 12.51 9.68
CA TYR A 88 -6.06 13.16 8.39
C TYR A 88 -6.68 12.19 7.38
N LYS A 89 -7.57 12.69 6.52
CA LYS A 89 -7.99 11.99 5.29
C LYS A 89 -7.05 12.38 4.16
N ARG A 90 -6.53 11.40 3.40
CA ARG A 90 -5.67 11.69 2.25
C ARG A 90 -6.47 12.31 1.11
N ASN A 91 -5.78 13.11 0.29
CA ASN A 91 -6.39 13.73 -0.89
C ASN A 91 -6.57 12.75 -2.05
N LYS A 92 -5.70 11.73 -2.13
CA LYS A 92 -5.62 10.71 -3.19
C LYS A 92 -5.27 9.37 -2.57
N ILE A 93 -5.30 8.31 -3.36
CA ILE A 93 -4.81 7.00 -2.95
C ILE A 93 -3.37 6.85 -3.45
N TYR A 94 -2.46 6.53 -2.53
CA TYR A 94 -1.07 6.30 -2.85
C TYR A 94 -0.73 4.83 -2.60
N VAL A 95 -0.13 4.18 -3.61
CA VAL A 95 0.40 2.83 -3.45
C VAL A 95 1.89 2.86 -3.72
N SER A 96 2.67 2.39 -2.75
CA SER A 96 4.11 2.26 -2.90
C SER A 96 4.53 0.81 -2.94
N PHE A 97 5.58 0.48 -3.68
CA PHE A 97 6.12 -0.87 -3.71
C PHE A 97 7.61 -0.86 -4.04
N SER A 98 8.31 -1.90 -3.59
CA SER A 98 9.72 -2.10 -3.89
C SER A 98 9.91 -2.90 -5.18
N VAL A 99 10.94 -2.54 -5.95
CA VAL A 99 11.38 -3.22 -7.16
C VAL A 99 12.89 -3.39 -7.10
N LYS A 100 13.37 -4.62 -7.33
CA LYS A 100 14.78 -4.86 -7.62
C LYS A 100 15.05 -4.67 -9.11
N LYS A 101 16.06 -3.87 -9.47
CA LYS A 101 16.45 -3.68 -10.90
C LYS A 101 16.90 -4.99 -11.55
N ARG A 102 17.52 -5.87 -10.76
CA ARG A 102 17.93 -7.22 -11.17
C ARG A 102 17.70 -8.18 -10.01
N LEU A 103 17.33 -9.44 -10.30
CA LEU A 103 17.19 -10.48 -9.27
C LEU A 103 18.58 -11.03 -8.87
N ARG A 104 19.40 -10.16 -8.29
CA ARG A 104 20.70 -10.49 -7.68
C ARG A 104 20.79 -9.82 -6.30
N ASP A 105 21.64 -10.35 -5.44
CA ASP A 105 21.78 -9.85 -4.07
C ASP A 105 22.38 -8.43 -4.03
N ASP A 106 23.30 -8.14 -4.94
CA ASP A 106 23.99 -6.86 -5.11
C ASP A 106 23.20 -5.80 -5.89
N ALA A 107 22.06 -6.18 -6.46
CA ALA A 107 21.28 -5.29 -7.29
C ALA A 107 20.55 -4.23 -6.45
N GLU A 108 20.57 -2.99 -6.95
CA GLU A 108 19.85 -1.88 -6.34
C GLU A 108 18.35 -2.19 -6.18
N GLU A 109 17.86 -2.05 -4.96
CA GLU A 109 16.43 -1.98 -4.64
C GLU A 109 15.98 -0.52 -4.71
N THR A 110 14.86 -0.28 -5.39
CA THR A 110 14.23 1.03 -5.43
C THR A 110 12.76 0.93 -5.07
N SER A 111 12.18 2.02 -4.57
CA SER A 111 10.77 2.11 -4.26
C SER A 111 10.05 3.04 -5.22
N ILE A 112 8.92 2.59 -5.74
CA ILE A 112 8.01 3.35 -6.59
C ILE A 112 6.84 3.82 -5.71
N LYS A 113 6.33 5.03 -5.97
CA LYS A 113 5.10 5.55 -5.35
C LYS A 113 4.19 6.08 -6.46
N LEU A 114 3.02 5.46 -6.58
CA LEU A 114 1.99 5.81 -7.56
C LEU A 114 0.85 6.57 -6.89
N GLU A 115 0.23 7.46 -7.66
CA GLU A 115 -0.96 8.24 -7.28
C GLU A 115 -2.17 7.78 -8.09
N PHE A 116 -3.28 7.57 -7.38
CA PHE A 116 -4.55 7.13 -7.94
C PHE A 116 -5.71 7.99 -7.45
N GLU A 117 -6.69 8.17 -8.32
CA GLU A 117 -7.96 8.83 -8.03
C GLU A 117 -8.93 7.92 -7.25
N GLY A 118 -8.82 6.61 -7.44
CA GLY A 118 -9.75 5.62 -6.92
C GLY A 118 -10.89 5.27 -7.88
N THR A 119 -10.91 5.90 -9.06
CA THR A 119 -11.89 5.65 -10.12
C THR A 119 -11.37 4.71 -11.20
N GLU A 120 -10.05 4.49 -11.23
CA GLU A 120 -9.39 3.73 -12.29
C GLU A 120 -9.89 2.28 -12.40
N ASN A 121 -9.87 1.78 -13.63
CA ASN A 121 -10.02 0.34 -13.89
C ASN A 121 -8.66 -0.37 -13.89
N ILE A 122 -8.68 -1.70 -13.96
CA ILE A 122 -7.48 -2.54 -13.91
C ILE A 122 -6.50 -2.26 -15.07
N PHE A 123 -7.00 -1.82 -16.23
CA PHE A 123 -6.17 -1.57 -17.40
C PHE A 123 -5.36 -0.27 -17.25
N GLU A 124 -5.98 0.78 -16.72
CA GLU A 124 -5.30 2.04 -16.38
C GLU A 124 -4.30 1.83 -15.24
N VAL A 125 -4.67 1.05 -14.21
CA VAL A 125 -3.74 0.69 -13.13
C VAL A 125 -2.56 -0.10 -13.68
N LYS A 126 -2.80 -1.09 -14.55
CA LYS A 126 -1.74 -1.84 -15.23
C LYS A 126 -0.79 -0.89 -15.97
N GLU A 127 -1.31 0.01 -16.79
CA GLU A 127 -0.48 0.94 -17.58
C GLU A 127 0.41 1.79 -16.68
N LYS A 128 -0.16 2.41 -15.64
CA LYS A 128 0.59 3.19 -14.64
C LYS A 128 1.69 2.38 -13.96
N VAL A 129 1.39 1.12 -13.60
CA VAL A 129 2.35 0.23 -12.93
C VAL A 129 3.47 -0.18 -13.89
N ASP A 130 3.14 -0.62 -15.09
CA ASP A 130 4.12 -1.06 -16.10
C ASP A 130 5.05 0.08 -16.53
N GLU A 131 4.51 1.28 -16.76
CA GLU A 131 5.29 2.47 -17.10
C GLU A 131 6.27 2.81 -15.97
N SER A 132 5.79 2.84 -14.73
CA SER A 132 6.64 3.20 -13.59
C SER A 132 7.72 2.16 -13.29
N ILE A 133 7.44 0.86 -13.49
CA ILE A 133 8.46 -0.19 -13.38
C ILE A 133 9.50 -0.02 -14.50
N ARG A 134 9.07 0.27 -15.73
CA ARG A 134 9.97 0.48 -16.88
C ARG A 134 10.91 1.66 -16.64
N GLU A 135 10.39 2.77 -16.12
CA GLU A 135 11.19 3.94 -15.74
C GLU A 135 12.18 3.60 -14.63
N ALA A 136 11.73 2.95 -13.56
CA ALA A 136 12.57 2.63 -12.40
C ALA A 136 13.68 1.61 -12.71
N CYS A 137 13.44 0.71 -13.67
CA CYS A 137 14.43 -0.28 -14.12
C CYS A 137 15.32 0.23 -15.26
N SER A 138 15.08 1.44 -15.78
CA SER A 138 15.90 2.01 -16.85
C SER A 138 17.33 2.32 -16.35
N PRO A 139 18.39 1.93 -17.08
CA PRO A 139 19.78 2.08 -16.63
C PRO A 139 20.20 3.52 -16.31
N GLN A 140 19.59 4.52 -16.96
CA GLN A 140 19.96 5.93 -16.80
C GLN A 140 19.04 6.73 -15.85
N GLN A 141 18.00 6.13 -15.26
CA GLN A 141 17.07 6.88 -14.41
C GLN A 141 17.16 6.50 -12.93
N ASP A 142 17.57 7.47 -12.11
CA ASP A 142 17.36 7.43 -10.68
C ASP A 142 15.92 7.85 -10.35
N THR A 143 15.18 6.99 -9.66
CA THR A 143 13.93 7.36 -9.01
C THR A 143 14.13 8.51 -8.01
N SER A 144 13.07 9.25 -7.69
CA SER A 144 13.17 10.33 -6.70
C SER A 144 13.65 9.83 -5.32
N ALA A 145 13.27 8.61 -4.94
CA ALA A 145 13.74 7.97 -3.72
C ALA A 145 15.26 7.67 -3.75
N SER A 146 15.77 7.12 -4.86
CA SER A 146 17.21 6.82 -4.98
C SER A 146 18.08 8.07 -5.03
N LYS A 147 17.63 9.16 -5.66
CA LYS A 147 18.33 10.46 -5.62
C LYS A 147 18.48 10.99 -4.20
N ILE A 148 17.40 10.93 -3.41
CA ILE A 148 17.41 11.36 -2.02
C ILE A 148 18.35 10.47 -1.20
N ALA A 149 18.31 9.15 -1.40
CA ALA A 149 19.20 8.21 -0.71
C ALA A 149 20.69 8.48 -1.00
N LYS A 150 21.05 8.77 -2.26
CA LYS A 150 22.41 9.13 -2.66
C LYS A 150 22.91 10.42 -1.99
N ILE A 151 22.06 11.44 -1.88
CA ILE A 151 22.42 12.68 -1.16
C ILE A 151 22.71 12.37 0.32
N PHE A 152 21.89 11.51 0.92
CA PHE A 152 22.08 11.10 2.31
C PHE A 152 23.34 10.23 2.51
N SER A 153 23.73 9.36 1.57
CA SER A 153 24.90 8.49 1.74
C SER A 153 26.23 9.24 1.88
N PHE A 154 26.34 10.48 1.38
CA PHE A 154 27.57 11.29 1.52
C PHE A 154 27.66 12.05 2.85
N LEU A 155 26.60 12.08 3.65
CA LEU A 155 26.57 12.79 4.92
C LEU A 155 27.16 11.91 6.05
N PRO A 156 28.04 12.44 6.91
CA PRO A 156 28.48 11.73 8.11
C PRO A 156 27.28 11.35 9.00
N ASN A 157 27.39 10.22 9.70
CA ASN A 157 26.30 9.65 10.52
C ASN A 157 25.64 10.64 11.49
N PHE A 158 26.41 11.57 12.07
CA PHE A 158 25.88 12.62 12.92
C PHE A 158 24.89 13.50 12.14
N PHE A 159 25.31 14.08 11.01
CA PHE A 159 24.46 14.92 10.16
C PHE A 159 23.23 14.16 9.65
N LEU A 160 23.36 12.88 9.30
CA LEU A 160 22.23 12.02 8.92
C LEU A 160 21.18 11.94 10.02
N LYS A 161 21.61 11.65 11.25
CA LYS A 161 20.73 11.54 12.42
C LYS A 161 19.95 12.84 12.66
N TYR A 162 20.61 13.99 12.62
CA TYR A 162 19.93 15.28 12.80
C TYR A 162 19.02 15.60 11.62
N SER A 163 19.43 15.28 10.39
CA SER A 163 18.60 15.51 9.20
C SER A 163 17.31 14.70 9.25
N VAL A 164 17.37 13.41 9.58
CA VAL A 164 16.16 12.57 9.73
C VAL A 164 15.28 13.08 10.87
N ARG A 165 15.86 13.46 12.01
CA ARG A 165 15.10 14.05 13.14
C ARG A 165 14.43 15.36 12.74
N PHE A 166 15.14 16.21 11.98
CA PHE A 166 14.62 17.47 11.48
C PHE A 166 13.48 17.25 10.48
N LEU A 167 13.62 16.31 9.53
CA LEU A 167 12.54 15.95 8.61
C LEU A 167 11.32 15.40 9.36
N LYS A 168 11.51 14.53 10.37
CA LYS A 168 10.42 14.05 11.23
C LYS A 168 9.74 15.20 11.99
N PHE A 169 10.52 16.17 12.47
CA PHE A 169 9.99 17.37 13.12
C PHE A 169 9.14 18.19 12.12
N LEU A 170 9.66 18.50 10.94
CA LEU A 170 8.92 19.19 9.89
C LEU A 170 7.63 18.45 9.53
N ASP A 171 7.68 17.13 9.39
CA ASP A 171 6.53 16.30 9.07
C ASP A 171 5.45 16.38 10.16
N ARG A 172 5.83 16.25 11.44
CA ARG A 172 4.92 16.39 12.60
C ARG A 172 4.25 17.77 12.67
N HIS A 173 4.90 18.81 12.19
CA HIS A 173 4.36 20.18 12.20
C HIS A 173 3.67 20.59 10.88
N GLY A 174 3.61 19.69 9.89
CA GLY A 174 3.04 19.97 8.57
C GLY A 174 3.89 20.94 7.74
N MET A 175 5.18 21.01 8.02
CA MET A 175 6.16 21.87 7.37
C MET A 175 7.05 21.11 6.37
N LEU A 176 6.87 19.79 6.24
CA LEU A 176 7.65 18.99 5.30
C LEU A 176 7.34 19.44 3.85
N PRO A 177 8.35 19.77 3.03
CA PRO A 177 8.15 20.19 1.66
C PRO A 177 7.34 19.19 0.83
N LYS A 178 6.44 19.70 -0.01
CA LYS A 178 5.56 18.88 -0.87
C LYS A 178 6.36 17.93 -1.78
N SER A 179 7.51 18.37 -2.27
CA SER A 179 8.42 17.57 -3.09
C SER A 179 8.94 16.34 -2.35
N ILE A 180 9.29 16.48 -1.06
CA ILE A 180 9.75 15.37 -0.22
C ILE A 180 8.62 14.38 0.04
N ILE A 181 7.41 14.88 0.37
CA ILE A 181 6.23 14.04 0.55
C ILE A 181 5.91 13.27 -0.73
N LYS A 182 6.00 13.91 -1.90
CA LYS A 182 5.77 13.28 -3.21
C LYS A 182 6.81 12.19 -3.49
N ALA A 183 8.08 12.47 -3.21
CA ALA A 183 9.19 11.54 -3.46
C ALA A 183 9.26 10.37 -2.45
N SER A 184 8.79 10.58 -1.22
CA SER A 184 8.93 9.59 -0.15
C SER A 184 7.97 8.41 -0.34
N PRO A 185 8.47 7.16 -0.43
CA PRO A 185 7.61 5.98 -0.55
C PRO A 185 6.86 5.67 0.76
N PHE A 186 7.30 6.22 1.89
CA PHE A 186 6.62 6.07 3.18
C PHE A 186 5.44 7.04 3.40
N HIS A 187 5.21 8.00 2.50
CA HIS A 187 4.05 8.89 2.56
C HIS A 187 2.94 8.33 1.68
N THR A 188 2.47 7.12 1.99
CA THR A 188 1.63 6.31 1.10
C THR A 188 0.39 5.81 1.83
N SER A 189 -0.68 5.44 1.11
CA SER A 189 -1.87 4.82 1.71
C SER A 189 -1.57 3.36 2.04
N CYS A 190 -1.01 2.64 1.07
CA CYS A 190 -0.61 1.25 1.21
C CYS A 190 0.80 1.04 0.64
N PHE A 191 1.64 0.30 1.36
CA PHE A 191 2.91 -0.20 0.85
C PHE A 191 2.78 -1.68 0.53
N LEU A 192 3.09 -2.09 -0.70
CA LEU A 192 3.01 -3.47 -1.18
C LEU A 192 4.43 -4.00 -1.39
N THR A 193 4.75 -5.15 -0.79
CA THR A 193 5.97 -5.90 -1.09
C THR A 193 5.64 -7.20 -1.81
N ASN A 194 6.30 -7.44 -2.93
CA ASN A 194 6.08 -8.62 -3.79
C ASN A 194 7.12 -9.70 -3.49
N LEU A 195 6.88 -10.49 -2.44
CA LEU A 195 7.77 -11.60 -2.06
C LEU A 195 7.65 -12.80 -3.01
N LYS A 196 6.53 -12.93 -3.74
CA LYS A 196 6.38 -13.87 -4.86
C LYS A 196 7.51 -13.74 -5.89
N SER A 197 7.94 -12.50 -6.20
CA SER A 197 8.99 -12.24 -7.21
C SER A 197 10.36 -12.83 -6.86
N ILE A 198 10.64 -13.05 -5.58
CA ILE A 198 11.86 -13.66 -5.05
C ILE A 198 11.61 -15.05 -4.47
N HIS A 199 10.48 -15.66 -4.81
CA HIS A 199 10.07 -16.99 -4.37
C HIS A 199 9.94 -17.18 -2.84
N MET A 200 9.72 -16.10 -2.10
CA MET A 200 9.51 -16.14 -0.65
C MET A 200 8.02 -16.16 -0.29
N ASN A 201 7.72 -16.73 0.88
CA ASN A 201 6.40 -16.63 1.47
C ASN A 201 6.14 -15.20 2.02
N TYR A 202 4.91 -14.91 2.44
CA TYR A 202 4.56 -13.62 3.04
C TYR A 202 5.23 -13.41 4.40
N ILE A 203 5.36 -12.14 4.79
CA ILE A 203 5.77 -11.73 6.15
C ILE A 203 4.82 -10.66 6.69
N PHE A 204 4.80 -10.49 8.02
CA PHE A 204 4.19 -9.30 8.62
C PHE A 204 5.22 -8.20 8.73
N HIS A 205 5.12 -7.22 7.83
CA HIS A 205 6.01 -6.06 7.84
C HIS A 205 5.48 -5.02 8.83
N HIS A 206 6.32 -4.56 9.74
CA HIS A 206 5.98 -3.47 10.66
C HIS A 206 5.63 -2.18 9.90
N LEU A 207 4.85 -1.30 10.51
CA LEU A 207 4.66 0.03 9.96
C LEU A 207 5.82 0.95 10.35
N TYR A 208 6.38 1.65 9.36
CA TYR A 208 7.47 2.60 9.60
C TYR A 208 7.00 3.78 10.46
N ASN A 209 7.82 4.21 11.41
CA ASN A 209 7.59 5.44 12.21
C ASN A 209 7.94 6.73 11.44
N PHE A 210 8.39 6.61 10.19
CA PHE A 210 8.61 7.71 9.27
C PHE A 210 7.52 7.70 8.19
N GLY A 211 7.08 8.90 7.77
CA GLY A 211 5.99 9.06 6.81
C GLY A 211 4.62 8.76 7.42
N THR A 212 3.69 8.31 6.58
CA THR A 212 2.26 8.20 6.90
C THR A 212 1.63 6.85 6.56
N THR A 213 2.39 5.85 6.09
CA THR A 213 1.90 4.51 5.67
C THR A 213 0.81 3.96 6.59
N GLY A 214 -0.42 3.81 6.08
CA GLY A 214 -1.55 3.29 6.86
C GLY A 214 -1.67 1.77 6.86
N MET A 215 -1.22 1.14 5.78
CA MET A 215 -1.24 -0.32 5.62
C MET A 215 0.00 -0.81 4.89
N PHE A 216 0.49 -1.98 5.30
CA PHE A 216 1.56 -2.72 4.63
C PHE A 216 1.03 -4.08 4.21
N VAL A 217 1.20 -4.44 2.96
CA VAL A 217 0.76 -5.71 2.38
C VAL A 217 1.97 -6.44 1.82
N SER A 218 2.18 -7.66 2.29
CA SER A 218 3.18 -8.59 1.77
C SER A 218 2.47 -9.65 0.95
N MET A 219 2.77 -9.70 -0.36
CA MET A 219 2.26 -10.72 -1.27
C MET A 219 3.26 -11.87 -1.35
N GLY A 220 2.92 -13.00 -0.73
CA GLY A 220 3.74 -14.21 -0.74
C GLY A 220 3.65 -14.99 -2.05
N LYS A 221 4.61 -15.87 -2.27
CA LYS A 221 4.52 -16.92 -3.30
C LYS A 221 3.32 -17.82 -3.01
N GLU A 222 2.60 -18.17 -4.05
CA GLU A 222 1.52 -19.14 -4.02
C GLU A 222 2.04 -20.57 -3.80
N ALA A 223 1.26 -21.35 -3.07
CA ALA A 223 1.54 -22.75 -2.77
C ALA A 223 0.26 -23.59 -2.92
N MET A 224 0.43 -24.88 -3.20
CA MET A 224 -0.69 -25.82 -3.12
C MET A 224 -1.01 -26.11 -1.66
N GLU A 225 -2.21 -25.76 -1.21
CA GLU A 225 -2.69 -26.00 0.15
C GLU A 225 -3.98 -26.84 0.11
N PRO A 226 -4.21 -27.72 1.10
CA PRO A 226 -5.48 -28.39 1.27
C PRO A 226 -6.54 -27.40 1.76
N ILE A 227 -7.66 -27.28 1.04
CA ILE A 227 -8.82 -26.48 1.45
C ILE A 227 -10.07 -27.35 1.54
N VAL A 228 -11.01 -26.96 2.41
CA VAL A 228 -12.34 -27.57 2.45
C VAL A 228 -13.21 -26.86 1.43
N ASN A 229 -13.69 -27.58 0.42
CA ASN A 229 -14.61 -27.03 -0.57
C ASN A 229 -16.03 -26.91 -0.02
N ARG A 230 -16.95 -26.33 -0.81
CA ARG A 230 -18.36 -26.16 -0.43
C ARG A 230 -19.08 -27.47 -0.10
N ASN A 231 -18.59 -28.61 -0.60
CA ASN A 231 -19.15 -29.93 -0.37
C ASN A 231 -18.52 -30.63 0.86
N GLY A 232 -17.71 -29.91 1.65
CA GLY A 232 -17.03 -30.47 2.82
C GLY A 232 -15.84 -31.38 2.49
N LYS A 233 -15.43 -31.49 1.21
CA LYS A 233 -14.29 -32.33 0.81
C LYS A 233 -13.00 -31.53 0.85
N ILE A 234 -11.92 -32.19 1.31
CA ILE A 234 -10.56 -31.64 1.22
C ILE A 234 -10.10 -31.75 -0.24
N VAL A 235 -9.78 -30.61 -0.84
CA VAL A 235 -9.25 -30.53 -2.21
C VAL A 235 -7.97 -29.69 -2.22
N PRO A 236 -7.00 -30.02 -3.08
CA PRO A 236 -5.84 -29.16 -3.27
C PRO A 236 -6.26 -27.88 -3.99
N ALA A 237 -5.85 -26.72 -3.48
CA ALA A 237 -6.05 -25.43 -4.14
C ALA A 237 -4.75 -24.63 -4.13
N LYS A 238 -4.55 -23.84 -5.19
CA LYS A 238 -3.41 -22.92 -5.30
C LYS A 238 -3.75 -21.67 -4.50
N ILE A 239 -3.11 -21.51 -3.35
CA ILE A 239 -3.38 -20.42 -2.41
C ILE A 239 -2.23 -19.43 -2.40
N MET A 240 -2.56 -18.14 -2.50
CA MET A 240 -1.66 -17.05 -2.21
C MET A 240 -1.99 -16.47 -0.84
N ASN A 241 -0.98 -16.37 0.01
CA ASN A 241 -1.10 -15.78 1.33
C ASN A 241 -0.60 -14.33 1.29
N PHE A 242 -1.31 -13.46 2.02
CA PHE A 242 -0.95 -12.07 2.20
C PHE A 242 -0.71 -11.78 3.68
N GLY A 243 0.44 -11.19 3.99
CA GLY A 243 0.69 -10.58 5.30
C GLY A 243 0.21 -9.14 5.28
N ILE A 244 -0.85 -8.83 6.02
CA ILE A 244 -1.40 -7.47 6.09
C ILE A 244 -1.12 -6.91 7.48
N VAL A 245 -0.51 -5.75 7.54
CA VAL A 245 -0.32 -4.97 8.78
C VAL A 245 -0.96 -3.60 8.60
N ALA A 246 -1.86 -3.21 9.50
CA ALA A 246 -2.61 -1.97 9.41
C ALA A 246 -2.49 -1.14 10.71
N ASP A 247 -2.55 0.17 10.55
CA ASP A 247 -2.56 1.14 11.67
C ASP A 247 -3.95 1.12 12.32
N GLU A 248 -4.04 0.59 13.53
CA GLU A 248 -5.33 0.37 14.21
C GLU A 248 -6.02 1.67 14.64
N ARG A 249 -5.29 2.78 14.59
CA ARG A 249 -5.80 4.10 14.98
C ARG A 249 -6.72 4.71 13.91
N LEU A 250 -6.81 4.09 12.73
CA LEU A 250 -7.53 4.64 11.58
C LEU A 250 -9.03 4.32 11.60
N CYS A 251 -9.39 3.10 12.01
CA CYS A 251 -10.77 2.62 12.09
C CYS A 251 -10.91 1.40 13.02
N ASP A 252 -12.15 1.07 13.38
CA ASP A 252 -12.44 -0.04 14.30
C ASP A 252 -12.29 -1.42 13.65
N GLY A 253 -12.25 -2.44 14.50
CA GLY A 253 -12.09 -3.83 14.07
C GLY A 253 -13.19 -4.34 13.14
N LEU A 254 -14.45 -3.92 13.32
CA LEU A 254 -15.56 -4.33 12.45
C LEU A 254 -15.42 -3.68 11.08
N TYR A 255 -15.06 -2.39 11.02
CA TYR A 255 -14.79 -1.70 9.78
C TYR A 255 -13.63 -2.35 9.03
N HIS A 256 -12.54 -2.70 9.71
CA HIS A 256 -11.41 -3.43 9.12
C HIS A 256 -11.86 -4.79 8.58
N ALA A 257 -12.49 -5.63 9.40
CA ALA A 257 -12.92 -6.97 9.00
C ALA A 257 -13.85 -6.94 7.78
N ASN A 258 -14.80 -6.01 7.73
CA ASN A 258 -15.66 -5.78 6.57
C ASN A 258 -14.87 -5.36 5.33
N SER A 259 -13.89 -4.47 5.49
CA SER A 259 -13.05 -4.02 4.38
C SER A 259 -12.20 -5.15 3.82
N LEU A 260 -11.71 -6.05 4.66
CA LEU A 260 -10.88 -7.18 4.24
C LEU A 260 -11.69 -8.30 3.58
N ARG A 261 -12.91 -8.56 4.07
CA ARG A 261 -13.86 -9.43 3.37
C ARG A 261 -14.17 -8.90 1.97
N LEU A 262 -14.41 -7.58 1.86
CA LEU A 262 -14.64 -6.93 0.58
C LEU A 262 -13.40 -6.97 -0.32
N PHE A 263 -12.22 -6.68 0.23
CA PHE A 263 -10.95 -6.79 -0.50
C PHE A 263 -10.74 -8.19 -1.05
N LYS A 264 -10.92 -9.24 -0.22
CA LYS A 264 -10.85 -10.63 -0.66
C LYS A 264 -11.82 -10.91 -1.80
N ARG A 265 -13.08 -10.46 -1.68
CA ARG A 265 -14.09 -10.61 -2.74
C ARG A 265 -13.66 -9.90 -4.03
N ILE A 266 -13.05 -8.72 -3.94
CA ILE A 266 -12.54 -7.98 -5.12
C ILE A 266 -11.39 -8.76 -5.78
N VAL A 267 -10.41 -9.20 -4.99
CA VAL A 267 -9.27 -9.97 -5.51
C VAL A 267 -9.73 -11.28 -6.16
N GLU A 268 -10.64 -12.01 -5.52
CA GLU A 268 -11.16 -13.28 -6.04
C GLU A 268 -12.12 -13.11 -7.23
N ASN A 269 -12.53 -11.88 -7.58
CA ASN A 269 -13.37 -11.59 -8.74
C ASN A 269 -12.81 -10.39 -9.54
N PRO A 270 -11.66 -10.53 -10.23
CA PRO A 270 -10.98 -9.42 -10.89
C PRO A 270 -11.79 -8.72 -11.99
N SER A 271 -12.79 -9.38 -12.58
CA SER A 271 -13.67 -8.78 -13.59
C SER A 271 -14.41 -7.53 -13.10
N MET A 272 -14.68 -7.43 -11.78
CA MET A 272 -15.27 -6.23 -11.18
C MET A 272 -14.38 -4.98 -11.27
N LEU A 273 -13.09 -5.16 -11.62
CA LEU A 273 -12.12 -4.08 -11.77
C LEU A 273 -12.01 -3.57 -13.21
N GLU A 274 -12.72 -4.17 -14.18
CA GLU A 274 -12.71 -3.70 -15.57
C GLU A 274 -13.51 -2.41 -15.76
N GLU A 275 -14.58 -2.26 -14.98
CA GLU A 275 -15.38 -1.05 -14.94
C GLU A 275 -14.73 -0.02 -14.02
N LYS A 276 -14.77 1.24 -14.46
CA LYS A 276 -14.39 2.38 -13.61
C LYS A 276 -15.35 2.51 -12.44
N LEU A 277 -14.85 3.04 -11.33
CA LEU A 277 -15.73 3.45 -10.24
C LEU A 277 -16.21 4.88 -10.53
N ASP A 278 -17.52 5.13 -10.47
CA ASP A 278 -18.10 6.46 -10.75
C ASP A 278 -17.48 7.56 -9.89
N ALA A 279 -17.40 7.30 -8.57
CA ALA A 279 -16.75 8.18 -7.62
C ALA A 279 -16.28 7.39 -6.38
N PRO A 280 -15.16 7.78 -5.75
CA PRO A 280 -14.79 7.27 -4.44
C PRO A 280 -15.84 7.64 -3.40
N VAL A 281 -16.06 6.75 -2.42
CA VAL A 281 -16.96 7.03 -1.30
C VAL A 281 -16.35 8.15 -0.45
N PRO A 282 -17.08 9.25 -0.19
CA PRO A 282 -16.54 10.37 0.57
C PRO A 282 -16.30 9.98 2.04
N ASP A 283 -15.24 10.54 2.63
CA ASP A 283 -14.98 10.45 4.07
C ASP A 283 -15.61 11.64 4.83
N ILE A 284 -15.77 11.46 6.13
CA ILE A 284 -16.21 12.50 7.08
C ILE A 284 -15.26 13.70 7.11
N ASP A 285 -15.70 14.83 7.68
CA ASP A 285 -15.01 16.12 7.62
C ASP A 285 -13.93 16.36 8.67
#